data_AF-F8F4D7-F1
#
_entry.id   AF-F8F4D7-F1
#
_cell.length_a   1.000
_cell.length_b   1.000
_cell.length_c   1.000
_cell.angle_alpha   90.00
_cell.angle_beta   90.00
_cell.angle_gamma   90.00
#
_symmetry.space_group_name_H-M   'P 1'
#
loop_
_entity.id
_entity.type
_entity.pdbx_description
1 polymer ?
#
loop_
_entity_poly.entity_id
_entity_poly.type
_entity_poly.pdbx_seq_one_letter_code
_entity_poly.pdbx_strand_id
1 'polypeptide(L)'
;MKRRSAVFPLIAVLNLALWLPGILASAESPDLSAITQFASPSEQWERGTEIAIEEAYRQCFKTYIIDGRVMNIRMPFAENNERSELADTDLIIQGGGKSNPSELWTSIDTILTSEDFSRYLNILQDGKEKVLIFDLASRRWTWTRDLFEIARMKAQAYKGLPHRPYVLHYGQDVDPTDIYNYLYCIGRLGMDCSGFVWHVLTSTARKAGVDLRSTVQRALKLPRKLDPGQFVGTWYFDSKRPELEQVPDSIQNLRSGDIILFRGSDGRAVHSAIIQSVDFQNGRIRYLQSTDEAPLEERGVHESFIEFDPAKPGTSLKDPSLRWTQKRYPPFPGEKASAFSDDGERYRAFPEHGAGKVVRFKLMNSVFTILNDRYKG
;
A
#
# COMPACT_ATOMS: atom_id res chain seq x y z
N MET A 1 -1.61 -56.78 -54.11
CA MET A 1 -0.33 -56.84 -54.86
C MET A 1 -0.22 -55.67 -55.82
N LYS A 2 0.54 -54.62 -55.48
CA LYS A 2 1.33 -53.77 -56.40
C LYS A 2 2.06 -52.70 -55.58
N ARG A 3 3.38 -52.62 -55.81
CA ARG A 3 4.38 -51.74 -55.20
C ARG A 3 4.28 -50.30 -55.72
N ARG A 4 4.75 -49.34 -54.90
CA ARG A 4 5.75 -48.27 -55.18
C ARG A 4 5.78 -47.35 -53.94
N SER A 5 6.80 -47.29 -53.06
CA SER A 5 8.20 -46.85 -53.16
C SER A 5 8.41 -45.37 -53.52
N ALA A 6 8.76 -44.55 -52.52
CA ALA A 6 9.74 -43.44 -52.57
C ALA A 6 10.11 -43.06 -51.11
N VAL A 7 11.28 -43.43 -50.57
CA VAL A 7 12.63 -42.80 -50.65
C VAL A 7 12.93 -41.97 -49.38
N PHE A 8 13.98 -42.45 -48.68
CA PHE A 8 14.74 -41.96 -47.50
C PHE A 8 15.46 -40.61 -47.76
N PRO A 9 16.09 -39.88 -46.78
CA PRO A 9 16.98 -40.48 -45.78
C PRO A 9 17.11 -39.88 -44.36
N LEU A 10 17.67 -40.78 -43.56
CA LEU A 10 18.37 -40.65 -42.29
C LEU A 10 19.72 -39.91 -42.49
N ILE A 11 20.04 -38.91 -41.65
CA ILE A 11 21.42 -38.46 -41.38
C ILE A 11 21.45 -38.13 -39.87
N ALA A 12 21.90 -39.07 -39.05
CA ALA A 12 23.27 -39.22 -38.55
C ALA A 12 23.61 -38.21 -37.44
N VAL A 13 23.60 -38.73 -36.22
CA VAL A 13 24.16 -38.15 -35.00
C VAL A 13 25.66 -38.00 -35.18
N LEU A 14 26.19 -36.78 -35.03
CA LEU A 14 27.61 -36.56 -34.81
C LEU A 14 27.80 -35.54 -33.68
N ASN A 15 28.26 -36.06 -32.53
CA ASN A 15 28.85 -35.26 -31.48
C ASN A 15 30.14 -34.61 -31.99
N LEU A 16 30.19 -33.29 -32.01
CA LEU A 16 31.45 -32.55 -31.92
C LEU A 16 31.31 -31.48 -30.84
N ALA A 17 31.90 -31.77 -29.70
CA ALA A 17 32.27 -30.78 -28.70
C ALA A 17 33.38 -29.91 -29.28
N LEU A 18 33.11 -28.62 -29.47
CA LEU A 18 34.14 -27.59 -29.62
C LEU A 18 33.81 -26.46 -28.65
N TRP A 19 34.71 -26.29 -27.69
CA TRP A 19 34.80 -25.18 -26.76
C TRP A 19 34.89 -23.85 -27.48
N LEU A 20 34.05 -22.89 -27.07
CA LEU A 20 34.30 -21.45 -27.12
C LEU A 20 33.69 -20.82 -25.86
N PRO A 21 34.46 -20.07 -25.04
CA PRO A 21 33.95 -19.38 -23.87
C PRO A 21 33.39 -18.02 -24.30
N GLY A 22 32.13 -17.73 -24.01
CA GLY A 22 31.59 -16.41 -24.30
C GLY A 22 30.08 -16.31 -24.16
N ILE A 23 29.67 -15.54 -23.15
CA ILE A 23 28.37 -14.88 -23.06
C ILE A 23 27.19 -15.85 -22.86
N LEU A 24 27.09 -16.41 -21.66
CA LEU A 24 25.77 -16.68 -21.07
C LEU A 24 25.17 -15.31 -20.72
N ALA A 25 24.49 -14.71 -21.69
CA ALA A 25 23.46 -13.74 -21.38
C ALA A 25 22.45 -14.46 -20.48
N SER A 26 22.42 -14.08 -19.21
CA SER A 26 21.30 -14.37 -18.32
C SER A 26 20.06 -13.79 -19.00
N ALA A 27 19.29 -14.62 -19.68
CA ALA A 27 17.95 -14.28 -20.05
C ALA A 27 17.17 -14.21 -18.73
N GLU A 28 17.16 -13.03 -18.13
CA GLU A 28 16.17 -12.71 -17.09
C GLU A 28 14.81 -13.02 -17.71
N SER A 29 14.16 -14.04 -17.18
CA SER A 29 12.75 -14.26 -17.44
C SER A 29 12.04 -12.96 -17.11
N PRO A 30 11.28 -12.35 -18.04
CA PRO A 30 10.53 -11.15 -17.72
C PRO A 30 9.68 -11.45 -16.50
N ASP A 31 9.80 -10.60 -15.48
CA ASP A 31 9.05 -10.72 -14.25
C ASP A 31 7.54 -10.66 -14.58
N LEU A 32 6.92 -11.83 -14.67
CA LEU A 32 5.49 -11.97 -15.01
C LEU A 32 4.61 -11.23 -13.99
N SER A 33 5.13 -10.96 -12.78
CA SER A 33 4.43 -10.16 -11.77
C SER A 33 4.29 -8.68 -12.18
N ALA A 34 5.21 -8.15 -12.98
CA ALA A 34 5.09 -6.81 -13.55
C ALA A 34 4.01 -6.77 -14.65
N ILE A 35 3.80 -7.87 -15.38
CA ILE A 35 2.80 -7.96 -16.46
C ILE A 35 1.37 -8.16 -15.91
N THR A 36 1.19 -8.95 -14.85
CA THR A 36 -0.13 -9.16 -14.22
C THR A 36 -0.71 -7.91 -13.57
N GLN A 37 0.11 -6.89 -13.27
CA GLN A 37 -0.35 -5.58 -12.80
C GLN A 37 -1.08 -4.78 -13.89
N PHE A 38 -0.78 -5.04 -15.17
CA PHE A 38 -1.47 -4.44 -16.33
C PHE A 38 -2.70 -5.23 -16.80
N ALA A 39 -2.92 -6.45 -16.29
CA ALA A 39 -4.12 -7.23 -16.59
C ALA A 39 -5.37 -6.50 -16.08
N SER A 40 -6.51 -6.65 -16.76
CA SER A 40 -7.74 -6.04 -16.26
C SER A 40 -8.12 -6.68 -14.92
N PRO A 41 -8.54 -5.92 -13.88
CA PRO A 41 -9.02 -6.53 -12.64
C PRO A 41 -10.15 -7.55 -12.85
N SER A 42 -10.96 -7.39 -13.90
CA SER A 42 -11.99 -8.38 -14.27
C SER A 42 -11.44 -9.72 -14.77
N GLU A 43 -10.16 -9.80 -15.13
CA GLU A 43 -9.49 -11.05 -15.53
C GLU A 43 -8.97 -11.83 -14.31
N GLN A 44 -8.91 -11.19 -13.13
CA GLN A 44 -8.37 -11.77 -11.90
C GLN A 44 -9.42 -11.96 -10.81
N TRP A 45 -10.53 -11.23 -10.88
CA TRP A 45 -11.57 -11.21 -9.86
C TRP A 45 -12.93 -11.52 -10.48
N GLU A 46 -13.69 -12.40 -9.83
CA GLU A 46 -14.99 -12.85 -10.33
C GLU A 46 -16.15 -11.96 -9.87
N ARG A 47 -16.02 -11.28 -8.73
CA ARG A 47 -17.10 -10.48 -8.15
C ARG A 47 -16.94 -9.00 -8.50
N GLY A 48 -18.02 -8.40 -9.02
CA GLY A 48 -18.05 -6.99 -9.42
C GLY A 48 -17.58 -6.00 -8.34
N THR A 49 -17.87 -6.28 -7.08
CA THR A 49 -17.38 -5.46 -5.95
C THR A 49 -15.87 -5.56 -5.78
N GLU A 50 -15.32 -6.78 -5.85
CA GLU A 50 -13.88 -7.05 -5.71
C GLU A 50 -13.10 -6.40 -6.86
N ILE A 51 -13.60 -6.55 -8.10
CA ILE A 51 -13.09 -5.87 -9.30
C ILE A 51 -13.05 -4.34 -9.08
N ALA A 52 -14.14 -3.75 -8.61
CA ALA A 52 -14.23 -2.31 -8.41
C ALA A 52 -13.30 -1.78 -7.31
N ILE A 53 -13.09 -2.55 -6.23
CA ILE A 53 -12.11 -2.23 -5.19
C ILE A 53 -10.69 -2.37 -5.74
N GLU A 54 -10.40 -3.44 -6.49
CA GLU A 54 -9.09 -3.65 -7.12
C GLU A 54 -8.72 -2.52 -8.08
N GLU A 55 -9.67 -2.05 -8.90
CA GLU A 55 -9.44 -0.90 -9.78
C GLU A 55 -9.13 0.39 -9.00
N ALA A 56 -9.79 0.62 -7.87
CA ALA A 56 -9.51 1.78 -7.02
C ALA A 56 -8.13 1.67 -6.34
N TYR A 57 -7.75 0.45 -5.92
CA TYR A 57 -6.43 0.13 -5.38
C TYR A 57 -5.32 0.39 -6.41
N ARG A 58 -5.47 -0.10 -7.64
CA ARG A 58 -4.47 0.07 -8.72
C ARG A 58 -4.24 1.52 -9.13
N GLN A 59 -5.21 2.41 -8.94
CA GLN A 59 -5.00 3.85 -9.14
C GLN A 59 -3.94 4.44 -8.19
N CYS A 60 -3.61 3.74 -7.10
CA CYS A 60 -2.55 4.12 -6.16
C CYS A 60 -1.17 3.59 -6.56
N PHE A 61 -1.01 3.10 -7.79
CA PHE A 61 0.27 2.63 -8.34
C PHE A 61 0.50 3.28 -9.71
N LYS A 62 1.77 3.58 -10.01
CA LYS A 62 2.18 4.09 -11.31
C LYS A 62 3.59 3.61 -11.66
N THR A 63 3.76 3.15 -12.89
CA THR A 63 5.05 2.73 -13.42
C THR A 63 5.81 3.91 -13.98
N TYR A 64 7.08 4.03 -13.63
CA TYR A 64 8.01 5.03 -14.14
C TYR A 64 9.24 4.35 -14.73
N ILE A 65 9.90 5.04 -15.66
CA ILE A 65 11.28 4.72 -16.04
C ILE A 65 12.16 5.75 -15.34
N ILE A 66 12.90 5.31 -14.32
CA ILE A 66 13.80 6.17 -13.53
C ILE A 66 15.20 5.62 -13.73
N ASP A 67 16.08 6.45 -14.29
CA ASP A 67 17.45 6.10 -14.65
C ASP A 67 17.56 4.78 -15.44
N GLY A 68 16.72 4.64 -16.48
CA GLY A 68 16.71 3.46 -17.35
C GLY A 68 16.07 2.20 -16.73
N ARG A 69 15.66 2.23 -15.46
CA ARG A 69 15.00 1.11 -14.78
C ARG A 69 13.49 1.32 -14.74
N VAL A 70 12.74 0.26 -15.04
CA VAL A 70 11.28 0.24 -14.85
C VAL A 70 10.99 0.05 -13.36
N MET A 71 10.32 1.02 -12.76
CA MET A 71 9.96 1.00 -11.34
C MET A 71 8.45 1.16 -11.15
N ASN A 72 7.86 0.28 -10.36
CA ASN A 72 6.48 0.38 -9.93
C ASN A 72 6.42 1.16 -8.62
N ILE A 73 6.04 2.43 -8.71
CA ILE A 73 5.94 3.32 -7.57
C ILE A 73 4.52 3.25 -7.02
N ARG A 74 4.42 3.07 -5.71
CA ARG A 74 3.14 3.10 -5.00
C ARG A 74 2.96 4.41 -4.27
N MET A 75 1.70 4.75 -4.04
CA MET A 75 1.33 5.95 -3.30
C MET A 75 1.91 5.89 -1.88
N PRO A 76 2.69 6.90 -1.45
CA PRO A 76 3.19 6.92 -0.09
C PRO A 76 2.07 7.03 0.94
N PHE A 77 2.32 6.52 2.14
CA PHE A 77 1.52 6.87 3.30
C PHE A 77 1.97 8.25 3.78
N ALA A 78 1.02 9.13 4.11
CA ALA A 78 1.32 10.40 4.75
C ALA A 78 0.09 10.94 5.47
N GLU A 79 0.18 11.12 6.79
CA GLU A 79 -0.81 11.79 7.61
C GLU A 79 -0.31 13.18 8.05
N ASN A 80 -1.25 14.12 8.11
CA ASN A 80 -0.94 15.50 8.43
C ASN A 80 -0.33 15.60 9.85
N ASN A 81 0.84 16.25 9.97
CA ASN A 81 1.54 16.44 11.24
C ASN A 81 1.95 15.16 11.97
N GLU A 82 1.90 13.99 11.35
CA GLU A 82 2.21 12.71 12.03
C GLU A 82 3.64 12.66 12.59
N ARG A 83 4.57 13.37 11.94
CA ARG A 83 5.98 13.48 12.33
C ARG A 83 6.37 14.84 12.87
N SER A 84 5.41 15.69 13.23
CA SER A 84 5.71 17.04 13.73
C SER A 84 6.23 17.04 15.17
N GLU A 85 6.35 15.88 15.81
CA GLU A 85 6.97 15.77 17.13
C GLU A 85 8.40 16.35 17.09
N LEU A 86 8.66 17.27 18.02
CA LEU A 86 9.92 18.01 18.13
C LEU A 86 10.24 18.92 16.93
N ALA A 87 9.32 19.10 15.97
CA ALA A 87 9.49 20.04 14.87
C ALA A 87 9.07 21.46 15.29
N ASP A 88 9.79 22.47 14.80
CA ASP A 88 9.45 23.87 15.06
C ASP A 88 8.27 24.38 14.21
N THR A 89 7.73 23.54 13.31
CA THR A 89 6.71 23.92 12.32
C THR A 89 5.71 22.78 12.09
N ASP A 90 4.50 23.13 11.66
CA ASP A 90 3.53 22.16 11.13
C ASP A 90 4.03 21.48 9.86
N LEU A 91 4.00 20.15 9.86
CA LEU A 91 4.37 19.32 8.72
C LEU A 91 3.14 19.02 7.88
N ILE A 92 2.66 20.06 7.20
CA ILE A 92 1.47 19.96 6.35
C ILE A 92 1.76 19.07 5.13
N ILE A 93 0.95 18.02 5.00
CA ILE A 93 0.90 17.08 3.85
C ILE A 93 -0.11 17.60 2.82
N GLN A 94 0.12 17.34 1.53
CA GLN A 94 -0.82 17.73 0.47
C GLN A 94 -2.21 17.14 0.71
N GLY A 95 -3.20 18.03 0.89
CA GLY A 95 -4.58 17.66 1.21
C GLY A 95 -4.74 16.89 2.52
N GLY A 96 -3.76 16.99 3.43
CA GLY A 96 -3.78 16.37 4.76
C GLY A 96 -3.89 14.84 4.75
N GLY A 97 -3.38 14.18 3.71
CA GLY A 97 -3.50 12.72 3.53
C GLY A 97 -4.82 12.28 2.88
N LYS A 98 -5.68 13.21 2.46
CA LYS A 98 -7.02 12.95 1.88
C LYS A 98 -7.13 13.21 0.39
N SER A 99 -6.05 13.63 -0.26
CA SER A 99 -6.02 13.89 -1.70
C SER A 99 -6.31 12.60 -2.48
N ASN A 100 -6.99 12.71 -3.62
CA ASN A 100 -7.21 11.54 -4.47
C ASN A 100 -5.93 11.17 -5.25
N PRO A 101 -5.80 9.91 -5.72
CA PRO A 101 -4.59 9.48 -6.41
C PRO A 101 -4.25 10.29 -7.67
N SER A 102 -5.25 10.77 -8.43
CA SER A 102 -5.00 11.54 -9.66
C SER A 102 -4.25 12.84 -9.37
N GLU A 103 -4.69 13.60 -8.37
CA GLU A 103 -4.06 14.86 -7.96
C GLU A 103 -2.65 14.64 -7.40
N LEU A 104 -2.49 13.58 -6.60
CA LEU A 104 -1.19 13.19 -6.04
C LEU A 104 -0.22 12.80 -7.16
N TRP A 105 -0.65 11.99 -8.14
CA TRP A 105 0.21 11.61 -9.26
C TRP A 105 0.64 12.79 -10.12
N THR A 106 -0.24 13.77 -10.37
CA THR A 106 0.15 15.02 -11.07
C THR A 106 1.27 15.75 -10.31
N SER A 107 1.20 15.75 -8.99
CA SER A 107 2.20 16.41 -8.13
C SER A 107 3.51 15.60 -8.11
N ILE A 108 3.42 14.27 -8.02
CA ILE A 108 4.56 13.36 -8.08
C ILE A 108 5.28 13.48 -9.43
N ASP A 109 4.55 13.53 -10.55
CA ASP A 109 5.13 13.72 -11.89
C ASP A 109 5.98 15.00 -11.98
N THR A 110 5.52 16.07 -11.34
CA THR A 110 6.25 17.35 -11.28
C THR A 110 7.52 17.22 -10.43
N ILE A 111 7.47 16.49 -9.32
CA ILE A 111 8.61 16.28 -8.43
C ILE A 111 9.67 15.40 -9.09
N LEU A 112 9.27 14.29 -9.70
CA LEU A 112 10.18 13.32 -10.32
C LEU A 112 10.90 13.87 -11.55
N THR A 113 10.44 14.99 -12.10
CA THR A 113 11.09 15.71 -13.22
C THR A 113 11.92 16.91 -12.75
N SER A 114 12.00 17.16 -11.44
CA SER A 114 12.73 18.30 -10.89
C SER A 114 14.24 18.08 -10.87
N GLU A 115 15.01 19.17 -11.00
CA GLU A 115 16.47 19.15 -10.89
C GLU A 115 16.92 18.62 -9.51
N ASP A 116 16.19 18.95 -8.45
CA ASP A 116 16.55 18.47 -7.10
C ASP A 116 16.48 16.94 -7.00
N PHE A 117 15.44 16.35 -7.58
CA PHE A 117 15.30 14.89 -7.62
C PHE A 117 16.39 14.25 -8.49
N SER A 118 16.76 14.85 -9.63
CA SER A 118 17.90 14.36 -10.41
C SER A 118 19.21 14.41 -9.62
N ARG A 119 19.45 15.46 -8.82
CA ARG A 119 20.63 15.52 -7.93
C ARG A 119 20.58 14.45 -6.85
N TYR A 120 19.41 14.17 -6.31
CA TYR A 120 19.19 13.11 -5.33
C TYR A 120 19.58 11.74 -5.89
N LEU A 121 19.10 11.39 -7.09
CA LEU A 121 19.46 10.14 -7.76
C LEU A 121 20.97 10.03 -8.02
N ASN A 122 21.59 11.09 -8.55
CA ASN A 122 23.04 11.12 -8.80
C ASN A 122 23.86 10.85 -7.53
N ILE A 123 23.42 11.37 -6.37
CA ILE A 123 24.06 11.08 -5.09
C ILE A 123 23.84 9.63 -4.67
N LEU A 124 22.64 9.08 -4.79
CA LEU A 124 22.38 7.69 -4.44
C LEU A 124 23.32 6.73 -5.19
N GLN A 125 23.50 6.97 -6.49
CA GLN A 125 24.17 6.08 -7.45
C GLN A 125 25.68 6.28 -7.58
N ASP A 126 26.29 7.12 -6.75
CA ASP A 126 27.73 7.40 -6.85
C ASP A 126 28.65 6.25 -6.36
N GLY A 127 28.09 5.07 -6.09
CA GLY A 127 28.82 3.86 -5.72
C GLY A 127 29.39 3.83 -4.30
N LYS A 128 29.05 4.80 -3.44
CA LYS A 128 29.59 4.87 -2.08
C LYS A 128 28.50 4.82 -1.01
N GLU A 129 28.82 4.15 0.10
CA GLU A 129 27.98 4.19 1.30
C GLU A 129 27.83 5.62 1.82
N LYS A 130 26.62 5.96 2.27
CA LYS A 130 26.28 7.29 2.76
C LYS A 130 25.07 7.24 3.67
N VAL A 131 24.95 8.22 4.55
CA VAL A 131 23.73 8.45 5.32
C VAL A 131 23.01 9.65 4.75
N LEU A 132 21.79 9.43 4.27
CA LEU A 132 20.89 10.48 3.83
C LEU A 132 20.16 11.05 5.04
N ILE A 133 20.00 12.36 5.07
CA ILE A 133 19.39 13.09 6.18
C ILE A 133 18.30 13.95 5.57
N PHE A 134 17.05 13.59 5.83
CA PHE A 134 15.91 14.38 5.42
C PHE A 134 15.56 15.40 6.49
N ASP A 135 15.12 16.57 6.10
CA ASP A 135 14.51 17.58 6.96
C ASP A 135 13.12 17.88 6.39
N LEU A 136 12.11 17.32 7.05
CA LEU A 136 10.72 17.43 6.60
C LEU A 136 10.24 18.87 6.70
N ALA A 137 10.70 19.65 7.69
CA ALA A 137 10.28 21.03 7.91
C ALA A 137 10.73 21.93 6.76
N SER A 138 12.02 21.88 6.41
CA SER A 138 12.57 22.68 5.32
C SER A 138 12.37 22.06 3.93
N ARG A 139 11.88 20.81 3.85
CA ARG A 139 11.76 20.00 2.62
C ARG A 139 13.09 19.90 1.90
N ARG A 140 14.15 19.62 2.66
CA ARG A 140 15.51 19.46 2.14
C ARG A 140 16.04 18.10 2.52
N TRP A 141 16.97 17.62 1.71
CA TRP A 141 17.78 16.47 2.03
C TRP A 141 19.24 16.88 1.96
N THR A 142 20.05 16.27 2.82
CA THR A 142 21.50 16.34 2.80
C THR A 142 22.06 14.93 2.96
N TRP A 143 23.37 14.77 2.82
CA TRP A 143 24.01 13.47 2.96
C TRP A 143 25.38 13.61 3.58
N THR A 144 25.85 12.54 4.22
CA THR A 144 27.21 12.47 4.78
C THR A 144 27.85 11.12 4.49
N ARG A 145 29.17 11.14 4.34
CA ARG A 145 30.05 9.96 4.25
C ARG A 145 30.96 9.81 5.46
N ASP A 146 30.66 10.53 6.53
CA ASP A 146 31.38 10.36 7.79
C ASP A 146 31.32 8.90 8.23
N LEU A 147 32.49 8.28 8.36
CA LEU A 147 32.63 6.87 8.73
C LEU A 147 32.05 6.60 10.12
N PHE A 148 32.11 7.57 11.05
CA PHE A 148 31.50 7.42 12.37
C PHE A 148 29.98 7.36 12.29
N GLU A 149 29.37 8.18 11.42
CA GLU A 149 27.92 8.18 11.21
C GLU A 149 27.45 6.90 10.51
N ILE A 150 28.18 6.45 9.49
CA ILE A 150 27.89 5.17 8.81
C ILE A 150 28.01 4.00 9.80
N ALA A 151 29.11 3.93 10.57
CA ALA A 151 29.32 2.86 11.55
C ALA A 151 28.22 2.85 12.62
N ARG A 152 27.80 4.03 13.10
CA ARG A 152 26.70 4.18 14.05
C ARG A 152 25.38 3.65 13.51
N MET A 153 25.02 4.01 12.27
CA MET A 153 23.79 3.51 11.63
C MET A 153 23.85 1.99 11.43
N LYS A 154 25.00 1.44 11.02
CA LYS A 154 25.21 -0.01 10.89
C LYS A 154 25.07 -0.74 12.24
N ALA A 155 25.50 -0.11 13.33
CA ALA A 155 25.35 -0.61 14.69
C ALA A 155 23.94 -0.41 15.28
N GLN A 156 22.96 0.03 14.48
CA GLN A 156 21.58 0.30 14.91
C GLN A 156 21.46 1.36 16.02
N ALA A 157 22.45 2.23 16.14
CA ALA A 157 22.45 3.34 17.09
C ALA A 157 21.84 4.60 16.44
N TYR A 158 20.55 4.50 16.10
CA TYR A 158 19.81 5.53 15.38
C TYR A 158 19.73 6.86 16.14
N LYS A 159 19.98 7.98 15.45
CA LYS A 159 19.97 9.33 16.03
C LYS A 159 18.99 10.29 15.36
N GLY A 160 18.24 9.82 14.37
CA GLY A 160 17.26 10.65 13.67
C GLY A 160 16.14 11.07 14.62
N LEU A 161 15.52 12.20 14.30
CA LEU A 161 14.30 12.66 14.96
C LEU A 161 13.10 12.34 14.06
N PRO A 162 11.87 12.30 14.59
CA PRO A 162 10.67 12.06 13.78
C PRO A 162 10.62 12.95 12.53
N HIS A 163 10.80 14.26 12.68
CA HIS A 163 10.82 15.22 11.56
C HIS A 163 12.14 15.28 10.77
N ARG A 164 13.15 14.49 11.15
CA ARG A 164 14.48 14.50 10.54
C ARG A 164 15.08 13.09 10.45
N PRO A 165 14.50 12.20 9.62
CA PRO A 165 14.94 10.81 9.54
C PRO A 165 16.29 10.69 8.83
N TYR A 166 17.09 9.73 9.32
CA TYR A 166 18.39 9.35 8.79
C TYR A 166 18.24 7.99 8.09
N VAL A 167 18.77 7.84 6.89
CA VAL A 167 18.65 6.61 6.10
C VAL A 167 20.04 6.21 5.61
N LEU A 168 20.50 5.02 6.01
CA LEU A 168 21.73 4.45 5.48
C LEU A 168 21.47 3.91 4.07
N HIS A 169 22.26 4.37 3.11
CA HIS A 169 22.25 3.87 1.74
C HIS A 169 23.63 3.28 1.41
N TYR A 170 23.66 2.08 0.83
CA TYR A 170 24.90 1.34 0.60
C TYR A 170 25.63 1.72 -0.69
N GLY A 171 25.09 2.68 -1.45
CA GLY A 171 25.64 3.10 -2.74
C GLY A 171 25.31 2.12 -3.87
N GLN A 172 24.27 1.31 -3.68
CA GLN A 172 23.71 0.43 -4.69
C GLN A 172 22.82 1.23 -5.66
N ASP A 173 22.18 0.54 -6.61
CA ASP A 173 21.22 1.16 -7.51
C ASP A 173 20.00 1.71 -6.75
N VAL A 174 19.36 2.72 -7.31
CA VAL A 174 18.16 3.35 -6.73
C VAL A 174 17.02 2.35 -6.66
N ASP A 175 16.44 2.17 -5.49
CA ASP A 175 15.28 1.30 -5.30
C ASP A 175 13.98 2.09 -5.13
N PRO A 176 12.80 1.47 -5.34
CA PRO A 176 11.50 2.13 -5.13
C PRO A 176 11.34 2.75 -3.72
N THR A 177 12.04 2.20 -2.73
CA THR A 177 12.06 2.69 -1.35
C THR A 177 12.78 4.04 -1.22
N ASP A 178 13.79 4.32 -2.04
CA ASP A 178 14.46 5.62 -2.08
C ASP A 178 13.54 6.69 -2.66
N ILE A 179 12.76 6.31 -3.68
CA ILE A 179 11.75 7.19 -4.29
C ILE A 179 10.63 7.46 -3.29
N TYR A 180 10.15 6.42 -2.60
CA TYR A 180 9.18 6.55 -1.52
C TYR A 180 9.65 7.56 -0.47
N ASN A 181 10.88 7.38 0.06
CA ASN A 181 11.45 8.25 1.09
C ASN A 181 11.51 9.70 0.60
N TYR A 182 11.89 9.93 -0.66
CA TYR A 182 11.96 11.27 -1.23
C TYR A 182 10.57 11.92 -1.38
N LEU A 183 9.60 11.20 -1.96
CA LEU A 183 8.23 11.71 -2.14
C LEU A 183 7.56 12.01 -0.79
N TYR A 184 7.80 11.16 0.20
CA TYR A 184 7.33 11.35 1.55
C TYR A 184 7.99 12.56 2.24
N CYS A 185 9.32 12.57 2.35
CA CYS A 185 10.05 13.57 3.13
C CYS A 185 10.10 14.96 2.46
N ILE A 186 10.32 14.99 1.16
CA ILE A 186 10.55 16.24 0.39
C ILE A 186 9.25 16.67 -0.28
N GLY A 187 8.57 15.72 -0.93
CA GLY A 187 7.30 16.00 -1.58
C GLY A 187 6.17 16.31 -0.61
N ARG A 188 6.19 15.72 0.59
CA ARG A 188 5.05 15.72 1.53
C ARG A 188 3.76 15.25 0.84
N LEU A 189 3.90 14.19 0.04
CA LEU A 189 2.83 13.59 -0.74
C LEU A 189 2.51 12.20 -0.23
N GLY A 190 1.22 11.91 -0.09
CA GLY A 190 0.75 10.59 0.28
C GLY A 190 -0.71 10.59 0.67
N MET A 191 -1.20 9.39 1.00
CA MET A 191 -2.55 9.16 1.49
C MET A 191 -2.50 8.47 2.85
N ASP A 192 -3.20 9.02 3.84
CA ASP A 192 -3.35 8.33 5.11
C ASP A 192 -4.31 7.15 4.99
N CYS A 193 -4.35 6.31 6.02
CA CYS A 193 -5.14 5.07 6.06
C CYS A 193 -6.63 5.29 5.77
N SER A 194 -7.22 6.36 6.31
CA SER A 194 -8.64 6.67 6.15
C SER A 194 -8.94 7.43 4.86
N GLY A 195 -8.01 8.22 4.36
CA GLY A 195 -8.05 8.82 3.03
C GLY A 195 -8.04 7.74 1.94
N PHE A 196 -7.20 6.71 2.09
CA PHE A 196 -7.18 5.55 1.21
C PHE A 196 -8.50 4.76 1.27
N VAL A 197 -9.00 4.40 2.47
CA VAL A 197 -10.29 3.72 2.61
C VAL A 197 -11.43 4.54 1.98
N TRP A 198 -11.44 5.86 2.18
CA TRP A 198 -12.44 6.75 1.58
C TRP A 198 -12.36 6.77 0.04
N HIS A 199 -11.14 6.82 -0.52
CA HIS A 199 -10.93 6.73 -1.97
C HIS A 199 -11.47 5.43 -2.55
N VAL A 200 -11.18 4.29 -1.91
CA VAL A 200 -11.69 2.98 -2.35
C VAL A 200 -13.23 2.98 -2.31
N LEU A 201 -13.84 3.34 -1.18
CA LEU A 201 -15.30 3.33 -1.02
C LEU A 201 -16.00 4.23 -2.04
N THR A 202 -15.50 5.46 -2.24
CA THR A 202 -16.11 6.40 -3.18
C THR A 202 -15.93 5.98 -4.63
N SER A 203 -14.77 5.40 -4.99
CA SER A 203 -14.52 4.86 -6.32
C SER A 203 -15.42 3.67 -6.64
N THR A 204 -15.58 2.74 -5.68
CA THR A 204 -16.48 1.59 -5.79
C THR A 204 -17.94 2.03 -5.89
N ALA A 205 -18.39 2.96 -5.04
CA ALA A 205 -19.76 3.49 -5.09
C ALA A 205 -20.05 4.19 -6.42
N ARG A 206 -19.12 5.00 -6.93
CA ARG A 206 -19.25 5.69 -8.23
C ARG A 206 -19.43 4.72 -9.38
N LYS A 207 -18.71 3.58 -9.38
CA LYS A 207 -18.91 2.53 -10.38
C LYS A 207 -20.34 1.98 -10.38
N ALA A 208 -20.98 1.88 -9.23
CA ALA A 208 -22.38 1.48 -9.12
C ALA A 208 -23.38 2.60 -9.44
N GLY A 209 -22.91 3.82 -9.77
CA GLY A 209 -23.79 4.99 -9.94
C GLY A 209 -24.32 5.55 -8.62
N VAL A 210 -23.70 5.20 -7.50
CA VAL A 210 -24.10 5.65 -6.16
C VAL A 210 -23.19 6.80 -5.71
N ASP A 211 -23.80 7.91 -5.31
CA ASP A 211 -23.08 9.07 -4.80
C ASP A 211 -22.90 9.01 -3.27
N LEU A 212 -21.84 8.31 -2.85
CA LEU A 212 -21.45 8.25 -1.44
C LEU A 212 -20.99 9.61 -0.90
N ARG A 213 -20.37 10.45 -1.75
CA ARG A 213 -19.88 11.78 -1.36
C ARG A 213 -21.03 12.66 -0.91
N SER A 214 -22.09 12.78 -1.70
CA SER A 214 -23.29 13.56 -1.34
C SER A 214 -23.99 13.05 -0.08
N THR A 215 -23.90 11.76 0.22
CA THR A 215 -24.45 11.21 1.47
C THR A 215 -23.65 11.69 2.67
N VAL A 216 -22.33 11.52 2.64
CA VAL A 216 -21.45 11.94 3.74
C VAL A 216 -21.45 13.46 3.90
N GLN A 217 -21.47 14.22 2.79
CA GLN A 217 -21.56 15.68 2.82
C GLN A 217 -22.81 16.16 3.58
N ARG A 218 -23.97 15.54 3.33
CA ARG A 218 -25.20 15.83 4.08
C ARG A 218 -25.10 15.43 5.55
N ALA A 219 -24.53 14.27 5.86
CA ALA A 219 -24.36 13.80 7.22
C ALA A 219 -23.40 14.66 8.06
N LEU A 220 -22.41 15.27 7.40
CA LEU A 220 -21.47 16.23 8.00
C LEU A 220 -21.97 17.68 7.96
N LYS A 221 -23.12 17.94 7.33
CA LYS A 221 -23.67 19.30 7.12
C LYS A 221 -22.68 20.25 6.44
N LEU A 222 -21.86 19.71 5.52
CA LEU A 222 -20.87 20.49 4.81
C LEU A 222 -21.51 21.31 3.68
N PRO A 223 -21.00 22.54 3.39
CA PRO A 223 -21.34 23.26 2.19
C PRO A 223 -21.06 22.44 0.92
N ARG A 224 -21.90 22.58 -0.11
CA ARG A 224 -21.80 21.82 -1.38
C ARG A 224 -20.43 21.93 -2.08
N LYS A 225 -19.74 23.04 -1.87
CA LYS A 225 -18.42 23.34 -2.47
C LYS A 225 -17.25 22.61 -1.79
N LEU A 226 -17.44 22.02 -0.60
CA LEU A 226 -16.38 21.33 0.11
C LEU A 226 -16.40 19.84 -0.23
N ASP A 227 -15.22 19.27 -0.46
CA ASP A 227 -15.08 17.82 -0.62
C ASP A 227 -15.20 17.15 0.76
N PRO A 228 -16.21 16.30 1.00
CA PRO A 228 -16.33 15.56 2.26
C PRO A 228 -15.10 14.70 2.56
N GLY A 229 -14.34 14.26 1.55
CA GLY A 229 -13.14 13.44 1.74
C GLY A 229 -12.06 14.10 2.60
N GLN A 230 -11.98 15.44 2.58
CA GLN A 230 -11.06 16.18 3.42
C GLN A 230 -11.38 16.10 4.93
N PHE A 231 -12.59 15.65 5.27
CA PHE A 231 -13.09 15.59 6.65
C PHE A 231 -13.31 14.14 7.14
N VAL A 232 -13.29 13.17 6.23
CA VAL A 232 -13.45 11.75 6.58
C VAL A 232 -12.13 11.23 7.13
N GLY A 233 -12.09 11.04 8.45
CA GLY A 233 -11.02 10.35 9.16
C GLY A 233 -11.51 9.06 9.81
N THR A 234 -10.61 8.34 10.49
CA THR A 234 -10.95 7.17 11.31
C THR A 234 -12.06 7.46 12.32
N TRP A 235 -12.08 8.68 12.88
CA TRP A 235 -13.15 9.17 13.77
C TRP A 235 -14.55 9.09 13.15
N TYR A 236 -14.66 9.30 11.83
CA TYR A 236 -15.94 9.27 11.13
C TYR A 236 -16.46 7.84 11.11
N PHE A 237 -15.60 6.89 10.72
CA PHE A 237 -15.91 5.45 10.69
C PHE A 237 -16.19 4.88 12.09
N ASP A 238 -15.59 5.45 13.13
CA ASP A 238 -15.76 5.00 14.50
C ASP A 238 -17.06 5.48 15.17
N SER A 239 -17.77 6.42 14.56
CA SER A 239 -18.94 7.07 15.15
C SER A 239 -20.22 6.21 15.14
N LYS A 240 -21.22 6.59 15.97
CA LYS A 240 -22.58 5.99 15.97
C LYS A 240 -23.50 6.61 14.92
N ARG A 241 -22.96 6.92 13.74
CA ARG A 241 -23.68 7.62 12.67
C ARG A 241 -24.73 6.71 12.01
N PRO A 242 -25.93 7.21 11.65
CA PRO A 242 -27.00 6.39 11.08
C PRO A 242 -26.63 5.67 9.78
N GLU A 243 -25.73 6.24 8.98
CA GLU A 243 -25.24 5.70 7.72
C GLU A 243 -24.23 4.55 7.88
N LEU A 244 -23.68 4.38 9.08
CA LEU A 244 -22.76 3.30 9.44
C LEU A 244 -23.49 2.22 10.23
N GLU A 245 -23.06 0.98 10.05
CA GLU A 245 -23.40 -0.14 10.92
C GLU A 245 -22.12 -0.79 11.44
N GLN A 246 -22.13 -1.20 12.70
CA GLN A 246 -21.08 -2.06 13.23
C GLN A 246 -21.37 -3.49 12.81
N VAL A 247 -20.39 -4.13 12.18
CA VAL A 247 -20.47 -5.53 11.76
C VAL A 247 -19.84 -6.38 12.88
N PRO A 248 -20.52 -7.45 13.34
CA PRO A 248 -19.87 -8.38 14.26
C PRO A 248 -18.65 -9.00 13.59
N ASP A 249 -17.52 -9.02 14.28
CA ASP A 249 -16.22 -9.35 13.66
C ASP A 249 -15.96 -10.86 13.52
N SER A 250 -16.97 -11.70 13.65
CA SER A 250 -16.91 -13.09 13.19
C SER A 250 -16.80 -13.14 11.67
N ILE A 251 -15.88 -13.96 11.17
CA ILE A 251 -15.51 -14.02 9.75
C ILE A 251 -16.71 -14.24 8.81
N GLN A 252 -17.69 -15.06 9.23
CA GLN A 252 -18.93 -15.31 8.50
C GLN A 252 -19.79 -14.06 8.22
N ASN A 253 -19.60 -12.96 8.96
CA ASN A 253 -20.34 -11.72 8.77
C ASN A 253 -19.60 -10.71 7.89
N LEU A 254 -18.32 -10.97 7.62
CA LEU A 254 -17.44 -10.09 6.88
C LEU A 254 -17.66 -10.24 5.38
N ARG A 255 -17.48 -9.15 4.65
CA ARG A 255 -17.51 -9.13 3.18
C ARG A 255 -16.65 -8.01 2.62
N SER A 256 -16.48 -8.04 1.30
CA SER A 256 -15.90 -6.95 0.51
C SER A 256 -16.52 -5.59 0.88
N GLY A 257 -15.67 -4.58 1.05
CA GLY A 257 -16.04 -3.21 1.41
C GLY A 257 -16.23 -2.94 2.90
N ASP A 258 -16.12 -3.96 3.76
CA ASP A 258 -16.10 -3.77 5.21
C ASP A 258 -14.82 -3.08 5.66
N ILE A 259 -14.93 -2.18 6.63
CA ILE A 259 -13.82 -1.37 7.13
C ILE A 259 -13.37 -1.94 8.48
N ILE A 260 -12.10 -2.33 8.57
CA ILE A 260 -11.44 -2.74 9.80
C ILE A 260 -10.91 -1.48 10.49
N LEU A 261 -11.24 -1.27 11.75
CA LEU A 261 -10.76 -0.16 12.57
C LEU A 261 -9.89 -0.68 13.72
N PHE A 262 -8.72 -0.07 13.88
CA PHE A 262 -7.77 -0.38 14.96
C PHE A 262 -7.79 0.71 16.03
N ARG A 263 -7.68 0.30 17.30
CA ARG A 263 -7.74 1.21 18.46
C ARG A 263 -6.37 1.73 18.84
N GLY A 264 -6.35 2.98 19.30
CA GLY A 264 -5.26 3.54 20.07
C GLY A 264 -5.44 3.28 21.57
N SER A 265 -4.39 3.61 22.33
CA SER A 265 -4.38 3.52 23.79
C SER A 265 -5.36 4.47 24.48
N ASP A 266 -5.88 5.47 23.77
CA ASP A 266 -6.92 6.39 24.23
C ASP A 266 -8.35 5.92 23.85
N GLY A 267 -8.46 4.72 23.27
CA GLY A 267 -9.70 4.12 22.82
C GLY A 267 -10.25 4.68 21.50
N ARG A 268 -9.64 5.69 20.90
CA ARG A 268 -10.06 6.21 19.59
C ARG A 268 -9.58 5.30 18.46
N ALA A 269 -10.26 5.33 17.32
CA ALA A 269 -9.75 4.66 16.12
C ALA A 269 -8.57 5.45 15.55
N VAL A 270 -7.42 4.80 15.40
CA VAL A 270 -6.15 5.41 14.93
C VAL A 270 -5.68 4.87 13.60
N HIS A 271 -6.31 3.81 13.10
CA HIS A 271 -6.00 3.25 11.78
C HIS A 271 -7.23 2.58 11.17
N SER A 272 -7.24 2.49 9.84
CA SER A 272 -8.28 1.81 9.10
C SER A 272 -7.75 1.05 7.90
N ALA A 273 -8.38 -0.09 7.62
CA ALA A 273 -8.18 -0.88 6.42
C ALA A 273 -9.52 -1.28 5.81
N ILE A 274 -9.54 -1.72 4.56
CA ILE A 274 -10.75 -2.18 3.88
C ILE A 274 -10.60 -3.62 3.40
N ILE A 275 -11.58 -4.46 3.69
CA ILE A 275 -11.64 -5.83 3.19
C ILE A 275 -11.97 -5.76 1.70
N GLN A 276 -11.12 -6.33 0.87
CA GLN A 276 -11.46 -6.50 -0.53
C GLN A 276 -12.22 -7.81 -0.76
N SER A 277 -11.76 -8.92 -0.20
CA SER A 277 -12.37 -10.23 -0.44
C SER A 277 -12.32 -11.14 0.79
N VAL A 278 -13.29 -12.06 0.85
CA VAL A 278 -13.36 -13.13 1.84
C VAL A 278 -13.55 -14.44 1.08
N ASP A 279 -12.52 -15.28 1.13
CA ASP A 279 -12.47 -16.61 0.55
C ASP A 279 -12.69 -17.66 1.65
N PHE A 280 -13.93 -18.13 1.75
CA PHE A 280 -14.31 -19.17 2.70
C PHE A 280 -13.84 -20.57 2.30
N GLN A 281 -13.43 -20.79 1.04
CA GLN A 281 -12.95 -22.10 0.60
C GLN A 281 -11.50 -22.30 1.03
N ASN A 282 -10.67 -21.29 0.81
CA ASN A 282 -9.24 -21.34 1.14
C ASN A 282 -8.90 -20.73 2.51
N GLY A 283 -9.88 -20.17 3.22
CA GLY A 283 -9.68 -19.64 4.57
C GLY A 283 -8.86 -18.36 4.58
N ARG A 284 -9.16 -17.43 3.67
CA ARG A 284 -8.35 -16.22 3.47
C ARG A 284 -9.20 -14.96 3.31
N ILE A 285 -8.82 -13.90 4.01
CA ILE A 285 -9.34 -12.54 3.82
C ILE A 285 -8.23 -11.72 3.21
N ARG A 286 -8.48 -11.06 2.08
CA ARG A 286 -7.60 -10.00 1.55
C ARG A 286 -8.12 -8.65 2.00
N TYR A 287 -7.26 -7.85 2.62
CA TYR A 287 -7.57 -6.48 2.99
C TYR A 287 -6.48 -5.53 2.51
N LEU A 288 -6.85 -4.27 2.33
CA LEU A 288 -6.02 -3.22 1.75
C LEU A 288 -5.87 -2.08 2.74
N GLN A 289 -4.69 -1.47 2.80
CA GLN A 289 -4.40 -0.37 3.70
C GLN A 289 -3.32 0.56 3.16
N SER A 290 -3.15 1.71 3.84
CA SER A 290 -2.02 2.62 3.65
C SER A 290 -1.36 2.84 5.01
N THR A 291 -0.09 2.46 5.16
CA THR A 291 0.72 2.69 6.38
C THR A 291 2.22 2.68 6.06
N ASP A 292 3.01 3.43 6.81
CA ASP A 292 4.48 3.38 6.79
C ASP A 292 5.06 2.37 7.80
N GLU A 293 4.27 1.91 8.77
CA GLU A 293 4.62 0.78 9.64
C GLU A 293 4.49 -0.59 8.95
N ALA A 294 5.26 -0.82 7.90
CA ALA A 294 5.24 -2.02 7.06
C ALA A 294 6.67 -2.41 6.63
N PRO A 295 6.92 -3.63 6.10
CA PRO A 295 8.17 -3.95 5.42
C PRO A 295 8.57 -2.85 4.44
N LEU A 296 9.87 -2.62 4.25
CA LEU A 296 10.35 -1.43 3.54
C LEU A 296 9.78 -1.35 2.12
N GLU A 297 9.72 -2.51 1.48
CA GLU A 297 9.19 -2.80 0.16
C GLU A 297 7.67 -2.90 0.12
N GLU A 298 6.94 -2.63 1.20
CA GLU A 298 5.46 -2.61 1.27
C GLU A 298 4.89 -1.27 1.80
N ARG A 299 5.73 -0.37 2.33
CA ARG A 299 5.31 0.94 2.87
C ARG A 299 4.43 1.73 1.88
N GLY A 300 3.42 2.41 2.42
CA GLY A 300 2.37 3.11 1.66
C GLY A 300 1.15 2.23 1.43
N VAL A 301 0.50 2.40 0.29
CA VAL A 301 -0.67 1.59 -0.11
C VAL A 301 -0.24 0.17 -0.48
N HIS A 302 -0.81 -0.84 0.18
CA HIS A 302 -0.51 -2.27 -0.08
C HIS A 302 -1.68 -3.19 0.29
N GLU A 303 -1.49 -4.48 0.00
CA GLU A 303 -2.38 -5.58 0.35
C GLU A 303 -1.79 -6.44 1.48
N SER A 304 -2.67 -7.01 2.28
CA SER A 304 -2.31 -7.93 3.37
C SER A 304 -3.40 -8.99 3.52
N PHE A 305 -3.11 -10.03 4.31
CA PHE A 305 -3.99 -11.19 4.45
C PHE A 305 -4.25 -11.57 5.91
N ILE A 306 -5.45 -12.11 6.13
CA ILE A 306 -5.82 -12.81 7.37
C ILE A 306 -6.19 -14.23 6.97
N GLU A 307 -5.54 -15.21 7.58
CA GLU A 307 -5.83 -16.62 7.34
C GLU A 307 -6.57 -17.23 8.52
N PHE A 308 -7.54 -18.08 8.21
CA PHE A 308 -8.46 -18.69 9.15
C PHE A 308 -8.79 -20.12 8.74
N ASP A 309 -9.26 -20.92 9.71
CA ASP A 309 -9.76 -22.28 9.45
C ASP A 309 -11.12 -22.20 8.72
N PRO A 310 -11.23 -22.67 7.45
CA PRO A 310 -12.48 -22.69 6.70
C PRO A 310 -13.63 -23.42 7.41
N ALA A 311 -13.32 -24.40 8.26
CA ALA A 311 -14.30 -25.14 9.03
C ALA A 311 -14.88 -24.34 10.21
N LYS A 312 -14.30 -23.18 10.54
CA LYS A 312 -14.69 -22.32 11.68
C LYS A 312 -14.95 -20.87 11.25
N PRO A 313 -15.91 -20.61 10.35
CA PRO A 313 -16.21 -19.25 9.88
C PRO A 313 -16.81 -18.35 10.99
N GLY A 314 -17.26 -18.93 12.10
CA GLY A 314 -17.70 -18.17 13.29
C GLY A 314 -16.57 -17.51 14.08
N THR A 315 -15.30 -17.81 13.78
CA THR A 315 -14.13 -17.26 14.47
C THR A 315 -14.10 -15.74 14.38
N SER A 316 -13.90 -15.06 15.50
CA SER A 316 -13.77 -13.59 15.57
C SER A 316 -12.39 -13.14 15.10
N LEU A 317 -12.29 -11.96 14.49
CA LEU A 317 -11.01 -11.30 14.21
C LEU A 317 -10.13 -11.09 15.45
N LYS A 318 -10.70 -11.17 16.65
CA LYS A 318 -10.00 -11.12 17.94
C LYS A 318 -9.38 -12.44 18.36
N ASP A 319 -9.65 -13.53 17.64
CA ASP A 319 -9.12 -14.84 17.98
C ASP A 319 -7.61 -14.91 17.63
N PRO A 320 -6.76 -15.33 18.57
CA PRO A 320 -5.31 -15.40 18.35
C PRO A 320 -4.88 -16.53 17.40
N SER A 321 -5.78 -17.47 17.05
CA SER A 321 -5.48 -18.52 16.06
C SER A 321 -5.41 -17.99 14.62
N LEU A 322 -5.92 -16.78 14.36
CA LEU A 322 -5.85 -16.16 13.04
C LEU A 322 -4.42 -15.70 12.73
N ARG A 323 -3.93 -16.01 11.53
CA ARG A 323 -2.63 -15.55 11.07
C ARG A 323 -2.78 -14.26 10.27
N TRP A 324 -2.25 -13.17 10.81
CA TRP A 324 -2.18 -11.87 10.14
C TRP A 324 -0.81 -11.74 9.47
N THR A 325 -0.81 -11.51 8.15
CA THR A 325 0.46 -11.43 7.40
C THR A 325 1.12 -10.06 7.51
N GLN A 326 0.36 -8.99 7.78
CA GLN A 326 0.93 -7.66 7.91
C GLN A 326 1.81 -7.57 9.16
N LYS A 327 3.12 -7.55 8.95
CA LYS A 327 4.09 -7.27 9.99
C LYS A 327 4.30 -5.78 10.13
N ARG A 328 4.58 -5.34 11.36
CA ARG A 328 4.77 -3.92 11.65
C ARG A 328 6.23 -3.64 11.92
N TYR A 329 6.77 -2.74 11.12
CA TYR A 329 8.17 -2.32 11.14
C TYR A 329 8.26 -0.82 11.43
N PRO A 330 9.42 -0.31 11.86
CA PRO A 330 9.61 1.13 11.98
C PRO A 330 9.44 1.83 10.62
N PRO A 331 8.85 3.05 10.59
CA PRO A 331 8.70 3.83 9.36
C PRO A 331 10.00 4.07 8.60
N PHE A 332 11.13 4.26 9.30
CA PHE A 332 12.47 4.29 8.72
C PHE A 332 13.40 3.28 9.39
N PRO A 333 14.36 2.67 8.64
CA PRO A 333 15.34 1.76 9.21
C PRO A 333 16.10 2.38 10.38
N GLY A 334 16.10 1.69 11.52
CA GLY A 334 16.76 2.10 12.76
C GLY A 334 15.87 2.87 13.74
N GLU A 335 14.69 3.35 13.32
CA GLU A 335 13.72 3.89 14.27
C GLU A 335 13.17 2.81 15.21
N LYS A 336 12.54 3.25 16.31
CA LYS A 336 11.85 2.34 17.21
C LYS A 336 10.70 1.67 16.47
N ALA A 337 10.67 0.35 16.50
CA ALA A 337 9.58 -0.42 15.93
C ALA A 337 8.24 -0.17 16.65
N SER A 338 7.16 -0.47 15.94
CA SER A 338 5.81 -0.63 16.49
C SER A 338 5.83 -1.45 17.78
N ALA A 339 4.96 -1.09 18.74
CA ALA A 339 4.75 -1.89 19.95
C ALA A 339 4.09 -3.25 19.67
N PHE A 340 3.51 -3.41 18.49
CA PHE A 340 2.84 -4.62 18.02
C PHE A 340 3.66 -5.25 16.90
N SER A 341 3.77 -6.58 16.92
CA SER A 341 4.50 -7.36 15.91
C SER A 341 3.74 -7.48 14.58
N ASP A 342 2.41 -7.50 14.62
CA ASP A 342 1.54 -7.54 13.46
C ASP A 342 0.20 -6.82 13.70
N ASP A 343 -0.57 -6.66 12.62
CA ASP A 343 -1.89 -6.03 12.68
C ASP A 343 -2.90 -6.83 13.49
N GLY A 344 -2.73 -8.14 13.63
CA GLY A 344 -3.61 -8.96 14.48
C GLY A 344 -3.43 -8.61 15.95
N GLU A 345 -2.18 -8.47 16.39
CA GLU A 345 -1.85 -8.01 17.74
C GLU A 345 -2.39 -6.59 17.98
N ARG A 346 -2.21 -5.68 17.02
CA ARG A 346 -2.79 -4.33 17.08
C ARG A 346 -4.33 -4.35 17.15
N TYR A 347 -4.99 -5.22 16.39
CA TYR A 347 -6.45 -5.34 16.38
C TYR A 347 -6.97 -5.85 17.71
N ARG A 348 -6.24 -6.75 18.38
CA ARG A 348 -6.60 -7.28 19.70
C ARG A 348 -6.22 -6.36 20.87
N ALA A 349 -5.35 -5.37 20.62
CA ALA A 349 -4.89 -4.44 21.64
C ALA A 349 -6.03 -3.62 22.26
N PHE A 350 -5.81 -3.12 23.47
CA PHE A 350 -6.73 -2.28 24.23
C PHE A 350 -8.15 -2.88 24.40
N PRO A 351 -8.27 -4.12 24.92
CA PRO A 351 -9.56 -4.77 25.16
C PRO A 351 -10.48 -3.98 26.10
N GLU A 352 -9.92 -3.19 27.02
CA GLU A 352 -10.63 -2.23 27.88
C GLU A 352 -11.40 -1.15 27.09
N HIS A 353 -10.99 -0.91 25.84
CA HIS A 353 -11.66 -0.02 24.89
C HIS A 353 -12.47 -0.79 23.82
N GLY A 354 -12.67 -2.10 24.03
CA GLY A 354 -13.40 -2.98 23.11
C GLY A 354 -12.55 -3.53 21.97
N ALA A 355 -11.24 -3.26 21.95
CA ALA A 355 -10.31 -3.63 20.88
C ALA A 355 -10.77 -3.13 19.49
N GLY A 356 -10.18 -3.67 18.43
CA GLY A 356 -10.58 -3.41 17.06
C GLY A 356 -12.04 -3.77 16.79
N LYS A 357 -12.62 -3.12 15.79
CA LYS A 357 -13.99 -3.38 15.33
C LYS A 357 -14.11 -3.30 13.81
N VAL A 358 -15.17 -3.88 13.28
CA VAL A 358 -15.52 -3.77 11.86
C VAL A 358 -16.77 -2.91 11.70
N VAL A 359 -16.77 -2.03 10.70
CA VAL A 359 -17.91 -1.20 10.34
C VAL A 359 -18.18 -1.25 8.85
N ARG A 360 -19.39 -0.86 8.46
CA ARG A 360 -19.83 -0.83 7.07
C ARG A 360 -20.70 0.39 6.80
N PHE A 361 -20.53 1.00 5.63
CA PHE A 361 -21.52 1.94 5.11
C PHE A 361 -22.75 1.19 4.63
N LYS A 362 -23.92 1.49 5.20
CA LYS A 362 -25.18 0.80 4.84
C LYS A 362 -25.51 0.91 3.35
N LEU A 363 -25.17 2.04 2.72
CA LEU A 363 -25.34 2.25 1.28
C LEU A 363 -24.50 1.31 0.41
N MET A 364 -23.42 0.73 0.94
CA MET A 364 -22.61 -0.21 0.18
C MET A 364 -23.37 -1.51 -0.10
N ASN A 365 -24.42 -1.84 0.68
CA ASN A 365 -25.32 -2.96 0.35
C ASN A 365 -25.86 -2.87 -1.09
N SER A 366 -26.41 -1.72 -1.48
CA SER A 366 -26.94 -1.53 -2.84
C SER A 366 -25.83 -1.50 -3.88
N VAL A 367 -24.66 -0.94 -3.54
CA VAL A 367 -23.49 -0.93 -4.42
C VAL A 367 -23.08 -2.37 -4.76
N PHE A 368 -23.03 -3.25 -3.75
CA PHE A 368 -22.64 -4.65 -3.94
C PHE A 368 -23.61 -5.40 -4.84
N THR A 369 -24.92 -5.23 -4.63
CA THR A 369 -25.94 -5.83 -5.50
C THR A 369 -25.77 -5.36 -6.94
N ILE A 370 -25.69 -4.04 -7.16
CA ILE A 370 -25.57 -3.46 -8.51
C ILE A 370 -24.32 -3.95 -9.24
N LEU A 371 -23.17 -3.95 -8.57
CA LEU A 371 -21.92 -4.37 -9.19
C LEU A 371 -21.91 -5.87 -9.45
N ASN A 372 -22.31 -6.69 -8.49
CA ASN A 372 -22.32 -8.14 -8.69
C ASN A 372 -23.30 -8.56 -9.79
N ASP A 373 -24.43 -7.86 -9.97
CA ASP A 373 -25.33 -8.14 -11.09
C ASP A 373 -24.79 -7.65 -12.44
N ARG A 374 -24.08 -6.52 -12.47
CA ARG A 374 -23.47 -5.99 -13.71
C ARG A 374 -22.34 -6.87 -14.23
N TYR A 375 -21.56 -7.45 -13.33
CA TYR A 375 -20.39 -8.27 -13.66
C TYR A 375 -20.69 -9.77 -13.66
N LYS A 376 -21.96 -10.19 -13.51
CA LYS A 376 -22.42 -11.52 -13.94
C LYS A 376 -22.47 -11.54 -15.47
N GLY A 377 -21.31 -11.74 -16.10
CA GLY A 377 -21.14 -11.88 -17.55
C GLY A 377 -20.27 -13.08 -17.85
#